data_AF-A0A6M2CX42-F1
#
_entry.id   AF-A0A6M2CX42-F1
#
_cell.length_a   1.000
_cell.length_b   1.000
_cell.length_c   1.000
_cell.angle_alpha   90.00
_cell.angle_beta   90.00
_cell.angle_gamma   90.00
#
_symmetry.space_group_name_H-M   'P 1'
#
loop_
_entity.id
_entity.type
_entity.pdbx_description
1 polymer ?
#
loop_
_entity_poly.entity_id
_entity_poly.type
_entity_poly.pdbx_seq_one_letter_code
_entity_poly.pdbx_strand_id
1 'polypeptide(L)'
;RKWLKQHDVPVQSSTFLAPLEPKTQKNAGQKLIAFVNFMAALLSDVPENPGAASMGSLHCGHIFSMAALLCDSCRLVMNSPQLDNEAKVECLRRALTTAGEAAERGAPARMAALVDCLRDAFLSSDVPEEARLTLLELLELRASGWKLPLQQQLYYTSLNDAAEDEYGNNQNLSLLPCRAAE
;
A
#
# COMPACT_ATOMS: atom_id res chain seq x y z
N ARG A 1 4.32 -61.83 41.67
CA ARG A 1 3.90 -60.85 42.70
C ARG A 1 4.69 -59.56 42.48
N LYS A 2 3.97 -58.48 42.12
CA LYS A 2 4.33 -57.05 42.22
C LYS A 2 5.70 -56.62 41.69
N TRP A 3 5.73 -55.92 40.55
CA TRP A 3 6.30 -54.56 40.37
C TRP A 3 6.52 -54.22 38.89
N LEU A 4 5.53 -53.55 38.29
CA LEU A 4 5.72 -52.67 37.13
C LEU A 4 4.65 -51.58 37.26
N LYS A 5 4.98 -50.54 38.03
CA LYS A 5 4.20 -49.31 38.05
C LYS A 5 4.66 -48.47 36.86
N GLN A 6 3.81 -48.42 35.84
CA GLN A 6 3.78 -47.35 34.85
C GLN A 6 3.78 -46.01 35.58
N HIS A 7 4.80 -45.20 35.34
CA HIS A 7 4.69 -43.76 35.49
C HIS A 7 4.23 -43.22 34.14
N ASP A 8 2.94 -42.91 34.07
CA ASP A 8 2.32 -42.14 33.01
C ASP A 8 2.90 -40.72 33.07
N VAL A 9 3.72 -40.36 32.08
CA VAL A 9 4.19 -38.99 31.88
C VAL A 9 3.22 -38.34 30.91
N PRO A 10 2.44 -37.33 31.32
CA PRO A 10 1.65 -36.59 30.36
C PRO A 10 2.62 -35.80 29.46
N VAL A 11 2.74 -36.24 28.20
CA VAL A 11 3.29 -35.41 27.13
C VAL A 11 2.38 -34.21 27.00
N GLN A 12 2.77 -33.11 27.64
CA GLN A 12 2.14 -31.83 27.47
C GLN A 12 2.27 -31.43 26.01
N SER A 13 1.15 -31.46 25.28
CA SER A 13 0.99 -30.83 23.99
C SER A 13 1.56 -29.42 24.05
N SER A 14 2.61 -29.19 23.24
CA SER A 14 3.30 -27.93 23.13
C SER A 14 2.32 -26.80 22.83
N THR A 15 2.15 -25.95 23.83
CA THR A 15 1.97 -24.50 23.76
C THR A 15 1.15 -23.98 22.58
N PHE A 16 -0.16 -24.03 22.74
CA PHE A 16 -1.04 -22.85 22.71
C PHE A 16 -0.36 -21.56 22.21
N LEU A 17 -0.41 -21.30 20.90
CA LEU A 17 -0.26 -19.95 20.36
C LEU A 17 -1.43 -19.14 20.92
N ALA A 18 -1.20 -18.40 22.00
CA ALA A 18 -2.14 -17.44 22.51
C ALA A 18 -2.51 -16.47 21.36
N PRO A 19 -3.80 -16.29 21.02
CA PRO A 19 -4.20 -15.26 20.07
C PRO A 19 -3.71 -13.92 20.61
N LEU A 20 -2.85 -13.25 19.84
CA LEU A 20 -2.36 -11.92 20.17
C LEU A 20 -3.58 -11.00 20.35
N GLU A 21 -3.64 -10.31 21.48
CA GLU A 21 -4.74 -9.39 21.79
C GLU A 21 -4.94 -8.36 20.66
N PRO A 22 -6.18 -8.13 20.21
CA PRO A 22 -6.48 -7.35 18.99
C PRO A 22 -5.99 -5.91 19.04
N LYS A 23 -5.82 -5.31 20.23
CA LYS A 23 -5.37 -3.92 20.41
C LYS A 23 -3.89 -3.72 20.06
N THR A 24 -3.03 -4.68 20.40
CA THR A 24 -1.59 -4.58 20.14
C THR A 24 -1.28 -4.74 18.65
N GLN A 25 -2.09 -5.54 17.96
CA GLN A 25 -1.97 -5.81 16.54
C GLN A 25 -2.33 -4.58 15.69
N LYS A 26 -3.43 -3.87 16.00
CA LYS A 26 -3.80 -2.62 15.30
C LYS A 26 -2.73 -1.53 15.42
N ASN A 27 -2.06 -1.45 16.57
CA ASN A 27 -0.99 -0.48 16.82
C ASN A 27 0.23 -0.70 15.93
N ALA A 28 0.57 -1.95 15.61
CA ALA A 28 1.69 -2.26 14.73
C ALA A 28 1.39 -1.88 13.26
N GLY A 29 0.16 -2.13 12.79
CA GLY A 29 -0.29 -1.67 11.48
C GLY A 29 -0.22 -0.15 11.32
N GLN A 30 -0.71 0.62 12.30
CA GLN A 30 -0.64 2.08 12.27
C GLN A 30 0.80 2.61 12.28
N LYS A 31 1.69 1.98 13.05
CA LYS A 31 3.13 2.32 13.04
C LYS A 31 3.76 2.08 11.67
N LEU A 32 3.37 0.99 10.99
CA LEU A 32 3.84 0.70 9.64
C LEU A 32 3.37 1.77 8.64
N ILE A 33 2.10 2.18 8.69
CA ILE A 33 1.56 3.27 7.86
C ILE A 33 2.35 4.57 8.10
N ALA A 34 2.56 4.94 9.37
CA ALA A 34 3.32 6.14 9.72
C ALA A 34 4.77 6.08 9.17
N PHE A 35 5.42 4.92 9.29
CA PHE A 35 6.75 4.69 8.76
C PHE A 35 6.80 4.84 7.23
N VAL A 36 5.86 4.23 6.50
CA VAL A 36 5.77 4.31 5.03
C VAL A 36 5.61 5.76 4.58
N ASN A 37 4.69 6.50 5.20
CA ASN A 37 4.45 7.90 4.86
C ASN A 37 5.66 8.79 5.18
N PHE A 38 6.34 8.53 6.31
CA PHE A 38 7.58 9.20 6.65
C PHE A 38 8.68 8.92 5.61
N MET A 39 8.84 7.67 5.18
CA MET A 39 9.81 7.29 4.15
C MET A 39 9.50 7.95 2.80
N ALA A 40 8.23 8.05 2.42
CA ALA A 40 7.80 8.73 1.21
C ALA A 40 8.11 10.23 1.26
N ALA A 41 7.80 10.91 2.37
CA ALA A 41 8.15 12.31 2.57
C ALA A 41 9.67 12.53 2.52
N LEU A 42 10.44 11.69 3.23
CA LEU A 42 11.89 11.76 3.27
C LEU A 42 12.52 11.58 1.88
N LEU A 43 11.96 10.69 1.04
CA LEU A 43 12.44 10.48 -0.33
C LEU A 43 12.09 11.64 -1.27
N SER A 44 10.97 12.33 -1.02
CA SER A 44 10.49 13.46 -1.83
C SER A 44 11.22 14.76 -1.51
N ASP A 45 11.68 14.91 -0.27
CA ASP A 45 12.44 16.08 0.19
C ASP A 45 13.91 16.04 -0.23
N VAL A 46 14.42 14.95 -0.83
CA VAL A 46 15.80 14.88 -1.30
C VAL A 46 15.96 15.81 -2.49
N PRO A 47 16.72 16.93 -2.37
CA PRO A 47 16.87 17.85 -3.48
C PRO A 47 17.66 17.17 -4.59
N GLU A 48 17.03 17.03 -5.76
CA GLU A 48 17.74 16.69 -7.00
C GLU A 48 18.62 17.88 -7.37
N ASN A 49 19.78 18.05 -6.71
CA ASN A 49 20.70 19.14 -7.03
C ASN A 49 21.48 18.78 -8.30
N PRO A 50 21.21 19.42 -9.46
CA PRO A 50 21.85 19.06 -10.72
C PRO A 50 23.33 19.50 -10.79
N GLY A 51 23.86 20.21 -9.78
CA GLY A 51 25.19 20.80 -9.80
C GLY A 51 26.28 20.12 -8.97
N ALA A 52 25.98 19.09 -8.17
CA ALA A 52 26.93 18.52 -7.20
C ALA A 52 27.61 17.23 -7.70
N ALA A 53 28.37 17.31 -8.79
CA ALA A 53 29.04 16.17 -9.42
C ALA A 53 30.15 15.49 -8.58
N SER A 54 30.51 16.01 -7.39
CA SER A 54 31.65 15.52 -6.60
C SER A 54 31.30 14.69 -5.36
N MET A 55 30.01 14.53 -5.01
CA MET A 55 29.57 13.82 -3.79
C MET A 55 28.60 12.65 -4.09
N GLY A 56 28.57 12.20 -5.35
CA GLY A 56 27.46 11.45 -5.94
C GLY A 56 27.34 9.95 -5.59
N SER A 57 28.37 9.30 -5.03
CA SER A 57 28.32 7.84 -4.86
C SER A 57 27.53 7.40 -3.63
N LEU A 58 27.72 8.05 -2.48
CA LEU A 58 27.04 7.66 -1.24
C LEU A 58 25.56 8.09 -1.25
N HIS A 59 25.31 9.31 -1.76
CA HIS A 59 23.97 9.88 -1.81
C HIS A 59 23.06 9.08 -2.74
N CYS A 60 23.57 8.65 -3.91
CA CYS A 60 22.85 7.75 -4.81
C CYS A 60 22.56 6.39 -4.14
N GLY A 61 23.52 5.85 -3.37
CA GLY A 61 23.32 4.61 -2.60
C GLY A 61 22.23 4.72 -1.52
N HIS A 62 22.18 5.85 -0.80
CA HIS A 62 21.14 6.09 0.21
C HIS A 62 19.76 6.25 -0.43
N ILE A 63 19.63 7.04 -1.51
CA ILE A 63 18.38 7.20 -2.26
C ILE A 63 17.89 5.83 -2.77
N PHE A 64 18.79 5.03 -3.36
CA PHE A 64 18.48 3.66 -3.77
C PHE A 64 17.95 2.81 -2.61
N SER A 65 18.66 2.82 -1.46
CA SER A 65 18.27 2.04 -0.29
C SER A 65 16.92 2.46 0.28
N MET A 66 16.63 3.76 0.29
CA MET A 66 15.38 4.33 0.78
C MET A 66 14.23 4.02 -0.17
N ALA A 67 14.43 4.18 -1.48
CA ALA A 67 13.45 3.82 -2.51
C ALA A 67 13.12 2.32 -2.45
N ALA A 68 14.14 1.48 -2.30
CA ALA A 68 13.99 0.05 -2.13
C ALA A 68 13.19 -0.31 -0.86
N LEU A 69 13.52 0.33 0.26
CA LEU A 69 12.86 0.13 1.54
C LEU A 69 11.40 0.61 1.51
N LEU A 70 11.11 1.72 0.81
CA LEU A 70 9.75 2.21 0.60
C LEU A 70 8.93 1.21 -0.22
N CYS A 71 9.47 0.69 -1.32
CA CYS A 71 8.76 -0.31 -2.13
C CYS A 71 8.44 -1.57 -1.31
N ASP A 72 9.41 -2.07 -0.55
CA ASP A 72 9.21 -3.25 0.31
C ASP A 72 8.19 -2.98 1.40
N SER A 73 8.24 -1.81 2.06
CA SER A 73 7.31 -1.47 3.12
C SER A 73 5.88 -1.30 2.59
N CYS A 74 5.68 -0.76 1.39
CA CYS A 74 4.38 -0.78 0.70
C CYS A 74 3.87 -2.21 0.46
N ARG A 75 4.73 -3.15 0.07
CA ARG A 75 4.33 -4.57 -0.06
C ARG A 75 4.01 -5.20 1.30
N LEU A 76 4.70 -4.81 2.37
CA LEU A 76 4.35 -5.24 3.73
C LEU A 76 2.99 -4.69 4.17
N VAL A 77 2.64 -3.45 3.81
CA VAL A 77 1.31 -2.88 4.07
C VAL A 77 0.23 -3.73 3.38
N MET A 78 0.39 -4.02 2.09
CA MET A 78 -0.57 -4.84 1.33
C MET A 78 -0.80 -6.22 1.97
N ASN A 79 0.28 -6.87 2.40
CA ASN A 79 0.24 -8.21 3.01
C ASN A 79 -0.10 -8.21 4.51
N SER A 80 -0.23 -7.04 5.15
CA SER A 80 -0.46 -6.97 6.59
C SER A 80 -1.88 -7.46 6.94
N PRO A 81 -2.04 -8.48 7.80
CA PRO A 81 -3.35 -8.91 8.27
C PRO A 81 -3.95 -7.94 9.32
N GLN A 82 -3.19 -6.94 9.74
CA GLN A 82 -3.53 -6.03 10.83
C GLN A 82 -4.22 -4.75 10.35
N LEU A 83 -4.21 -4.53 9.04
CA LEU A 83 -4.80 -3.38 8.37
C LEU A 83 -6.01 -3.86 7.57
N ASP A 84 -7.07 -3.07 7.58
CA ASP A 84 -8.19 -3.21 6.65
C ASP A 84 -7.77 -2.80 5.23
N ASN A 85 -8.59 -3.19 4.25
CA ASN A 85 -8.29 -2.89 2.85
C ASN A 85 -8.23 -1.38 2.59
N GLU A 86 -9.10 -0.60 3.23
CA GLU A 86 -9.15 0.86 3.12
C GLU A 86 -7.86 1.52 3.62
N ALA A 87 -7.39 1.24 4.85
CA ALA A 87 -6.17 1.85 5.35
C ALA A 87 -4.93 1.42 4.55
N LYS A 88 -4.92 0.21 3.98
CA LYS A 88 -3.85 -0.23 3.08
C LYS A 88 -3.80 0.61 1.83
N VAL A 89 -4.90 0.69 1.08
CA VAL A 89 -4.92 1.38 -0.21
C VAL A 89 -4.72 2.89 -0.04
N GLU A 90 -5.27 3.49 1.02
CA GLU A 90 -5.06 4.92 1.32
C GLU A 90 -3.59 5.21 1.68
N CYS A 91 -2.95 4.34 2.48
CA CYS A 91 -1.52 4.47 2.76
C CYS A 91 -0.68 4.40 1.49
N LEU A 92 -0.98 3.44 0.59
CA LEU A 92 -0.27 3.31 -0.67
C LEU A 92 -0.52 4.51 -1.58
N ARG A 93 -1.76 4.98 -1.69
CA ARG A 93 -2.13 6.15 -2.49
C ARG A 93 -1.33 7.36 -2.06
N ARG A 94 -1.28 7.64 -0.76
CA ARG A 94 -0.49 8.75 -0.21
C ARG A 94 1.00 8.62 -0.50
N ALA A 95 1.57 7.45 -0.20
CA ALA A 95 3.01 7.22 -0.34
C ALA A 95 3.48 7.28 -1.80
N LEU A 96 2.73 6.66 -2.70
CA LEU A 96 3.06 6.58 -4.13
C LEU A 96 2.78 7.88 -4.87
N THR A 97 1.74 8.62 -4.53
CA THR A 97 1.53 9.97 -5.07
C THR A 97 2.61 10.95 -4.61
N THR A 98 3.12 10.78 -3.38
CA THR A 98 4.17 11.64 -2.83
C THR A 98 5.53 11.33 -3.47
N ALA A 99 5.92 10.05 -3.50
CA ALA A 99 7.30 9.65 -3.77
C ALA A 99 7.47 8.64 -4.90
N GLY A 100 6.40 8.28 -5.62
CA GLY A 100 6.41 7.18 -6.58
C GLY A 100 7.42 7.35 -7.71
N GLU A 101 7.55 8.56 -8.26
CA GLU A 101 8.52 8.85 -9.32
C GLU A 101 9.97 8.67 -8.84
N ALA A 102 10.30 9.22 -7.68
CA ALA A 102 11.63 9.07 -7.06
C ALA A 102 11.91 7.61 -6.68
N ALA A 103 10.89 6.89 -6.19
CA ALA A 103 10.99 5.48 -5.84
C ALA A 103 11.22 4.59 -7.07
N GLU A 104 10.54 4.85 -8.19
CA GLU A 104 10.76 4.10 -9.43
C GLU A 104 12.14 4.37 -10.02
N ARG A 105 12.60 5.63 -10.00
CA ARG A 105 13.94 5.99 -10.45
C ARG A 105 15.02 5.32 -9.60
N GLY A 106 14.81 5.29 -8.28
CA GLY A 106 15.74 4.71 -7.32
C GLY A 106 15.74 3.18 -7.31
N ALA A 107 14.59 2.53 -7.51
CA ALA A 107 14.47 1.07 -7.39
C ALA A 107 13.45 0.48 -8.38
N PRO A 108 13.71 0.53 -9.70
CA PRO A 108 12.72 0.19 -10.73
C PRO A 108 12.26 -1.27 -10.67
N ALA A 109 13.16 -2.20 -10.37
CA ALA A 109 12.81 -3.63 -10.23
C ALA A 109 11.88 -3.89 -9.03
N ARG A 110 12.07 -3.15 -7.93
CA ARG A 110 11.22 -3.27 -6.73
C ARG A 110 9.87 -2.61 -6.93
N MET A 111 9.84 -1.48 -7.64
CA MET A 111 8.60 -0.85 -8.08
C MET A 111 7.80 -1.78 -8.99
N ALA A 112 8.44 -2.44 -9.97
CA ALA A 112 7.76 -3.42 -10.83
C ALA A 112 7.13 -4.56 -10.01
N ALA A 113 7.86 -5.11 -9.04
CA ALA A 113 7.34 -6.17 -8.18
C ALA A 113 6.22 -5.68 -7.24
N LEU A 114 6.23 -4.42 -6.81
CA LEU A 114 5.12 -3.81 -6.08
C LEU A 114 3.88 -3.70 -6.98
N VAL A 115 4.05 -3.27 -8.23
CA VAL A 115 2.97 -3.13 -9.20
C VAL A 115 2.33 -4.47 -9.54
N ASP A 116 3.11 -5.55 -9.63
CA ASP A 116 2.55 -6.89 -9.80
C ASP A 116 1.66 -7.27 -8.61
N CYS A 117 2.07 -6.95 -7.37
CA CYS A 117 1.21 -7.13 -6.20
C CYS A 117 -0.08 -6.26 -6.26
N LEU A 118 -0.01 -5.04 -6.80
CA LEU A 118 -1.20 -4.19 -6.99
C LEU A 118 -2.16 -4.79 -8.02
N ARG A 119 -1.64 -5.35 -9.11
CA ARG A 119 -2.45 -6.04 -10.13
C ARG A 119 -3.13 -7.28 -9.56
N ASP A 120 -2.37 -8.10 -8.83
CA ASP A 120 -2.90 -9.30 -8.20
C ASP A 120 -4.02 -8.95 -7.21
N ALA A 121 -3.82 -7.90 -6.39
CA ALA A 121 -4.84 -7.41 -5.46
C ALA A 121 -6.07 -6.87 -6.20
N PHE A 122 -5.88 -6.10 -7.27
CA PHE A 122 -6.98 -5.56 -8.08
C PHE A 122 -7.86 -6.66 -8.70
N LEU A 123 -7.23 -7.75 -9.17
CA LEU A 123 -7.90 -8.90 -9.76
C LEU A 123 -8.58 -9.82 -8.73
N SER A 124 -8.27 -9.67 -7.44
CA SER A 124 -8.89 -10.48 -6.39
C SER A 124 -10.37 -10.12 -6.19
N SER A 125 -11.20 -11.15 -5.95
CA SER A 125 -12.64 -11.00 -5.71
C SER A 125 -12.96 -10.33 -4.38
N ASP A 126 -12.02 -10.37 -3.44
CA ASP A 126 -12.26 -10.07 -2.03
C ASP A 126 -12.00 -8.59 -1.68
N VAL A 127 -11.59 -7.79 -2.67
CA VAL A 127 -11.33 -6.36 -2.50
C VAL A 127 -12.62 -5.56 -2.74
N PRO A 128 -13.02 -4.70 -1.78
CA PRO A 128 -14.15 -3.78 -1.93
C PRO A 128 -14.01 -2.88 -3.16
N GLU A 129 -15.14 -2.43 -3.71
CA GLU A 129 -15.17 -1.60 -4.93
C GLU A 129 -14.33 -0.31 -4.79
N GLU A 130 -14.46 0.40 -3.68
CA GLU A 130 -13.70 1.62 -3.39
C GLU A 130 -12.17 1.38 -3.35
N ALA A 131 -11.77 0.28 -2.70
CA ALA A 131 -10.37 -0.13 -2.68
C ALA A 131 -9.87 -0.54 -4.07
N ARG A 132 -10.74 -1.14 -4.89
CA ARG A 132 -10.43 -1.49 -6.29
C ARG A 132 -10.27 -0.25 -7.17
N LEU A 133 -11.09 0.79 -6.98
CA LEU A 133 -10.94 2.08 -7.65
C LEU A 133 -9.60 2.74 -7.31
N THR A 134 -9.23 2.75 -6.02
CA THR A 134 -7.94 3.29 -5.58
C THR A 134 -6.76 2.51 -6.18
N LEU A 135 -6.85 1.18 -6.26
CA LEU A 135 -5.81 0.36 -6.91
C LEU A 135 -5.69 0.70 -8.40
N LEU A 136 -6.81 0.95 -9.10
CA LEU A 136 -6.81 1.35 -10.50
C LEU A 136 -6.15 2.73 -10.69
N GLU A 137 -6.50 3.70 -9.84
CA GLU A 137 -5.87 5.03 -9.82
C GLU A 137 -4.35 4.91 -9.74
N LEU A 138 -3.83 4.05 -8.86
CA LEU A 138 -2.38 3.87 -8.70
C LEU A 138 -1.70 3.21 -9.90
N LEU A 139 -2.38 2.25 -10.54
CA LEU A 139 -1.88 1.62 -11.76
C LEU A 139 -1.82 2.62 -12.92
N GLU A 140 -2.83 3.48 -13.06
CA GLU A 140 -2.87 4.55 -14.07
C GLU A 140 -1.87 5.67 -13.77
N LEU A 141 -1.72 6.04 -12.50
CA LEU A 141 -0.72 7.01 -12.05
C LEU A 141 0.68 6.56 -12.46
N ARG A 142 1.02 5.28 -12.27
CA ARG A 142 2.30 4.78 -12.76
C ARG A 142 2.37 4.74 -14.30
N ALA A 143 1.31 4.27 -14.97
CA ALA A 143 1.29 4.16 -16.43
C ALA A 143 1.45 5.53 -17.14
N SER A 144 1.02 6.61 -16.50
CA SER A 144 1.18 8.00 -16.95
C SER A 144 2.55 8.61 -16.61
N GLY A 145 3.47 7.85 -16.01
CA GLY A 145 4.77 8.35 -15.58
C GLY A 145 4.68 9.23 -14.33
N TRP A 146 3.85 8.82 -13.36
CA TRP A 146 3.62 9.49 -12.08
C TRP A 146 2.95 10.86 -12.17
N LYS A 147 2.27 11.14 -13.29
CA LYS A 147 1.58 12.40 -13.54
C LYS A 147 0.21 12.12 -14.10
N LEU A 148 -0.77 12.02 -13.22
CA LEU A 148 -2.14 11.75 -13.63
C LEU A 148 -2.75 12.99 -14.31
N PRO A 149 -3.22 12.90 -15.57
CA PRO A 149 -3.96 13.94 -16.25
C PRO A 149 -5.17 14.46 -15.45
N LEU A 150 -5.49 15.74 -15.61
CA LEU A 150 -6.60 16.40 -14.90
C LEU A 150 -7.94 15.66 -15.08
N GLN A 151 -8.21 15.12 -16.27
CA GLN A 151 -9.45 14.37 -16.53
C GLN A 151 -9.57 13.11 -15.65
N GLN A 152 -8.47 12.40 -15.45
CA GLN A 152 -8.43 11.22 -14.60
C GLN A 152 -8.47 11.61 -13.12
N GLN A 153 -7.81 12.70 -12.72
CA GLN A 153 -7.94 13.24 -11.35
C GLN A 153 -9.41 13.54 -11.01
N LEU A 154 -10.14 14.20 -11.91
CA LEU A 154 -11.57 14.48 -11.72
C LEU A 154 -12.43 13.21 -11.62
N TYR A 155 -12.10 12.18 -12.41
CA TYR A 155 -12.78 10.89 -12.35
C TYR A 155 -12.67 10.23 -10.97
N TYR A 156 -11.48 10.15 -10.40
CA TYR A 156 -11.27 9.51 -9.10
C TYR A 156 -11.76 10.37 -7.92
N THR A 157 -11.67 11.70 -8.00
CA THR A 157 -12.21 12.56 -6.92
C THR A 157 -13.73 12.56 -6.88
N SER A 158 -14.38 12.65 -8.05
CA SER A 158 -15.86 12.71 -8.12
C SER A 158 -16.54 11.39 -7.76
N LEU A 159 -15.88 10.25 -7.97
CA LEU A 159 -16.39 8.95 -7.53
C LEU A 159 -16.25 8.75 -6.02
N ASN A 160 -15.16 9.24 -5.42
CA ASN A 160 -14.99 9.19 -3.97
C ASN A 160 -15.99 10.11 -3.26
N ASP A 161 -16.31 11.26 -3.83
CA ASP A 161 -17.33 12.18 -3.28
C ASP A 161 -18.76 11.58 -3.40
N ALA A 162 -19.05 10.81 -4.45
CA ALA A 162 -20.35 10.19 -4.65
C ALA A 162 -20.61 8.98 -3.73
N ALA A 163 -19.56 8.31 -3.24
CA ALA A 163 -19.67 7.16 -2.35
C ALA A 163 -20.10 7.55 -0.91
N GLU A 164 -19.88 8.80 -0.49
CA GLU A 164 -20.31 9.28 0.84
C GLU A 164 -21.80 9.66 0.89
N ASP A 165 -22.47 9.80 -0.26
CA ASP A 165 -23.87 10.26 -0.35
C ASP A 165 -24.91 9.12 -0.50
N GLU A 166 -24.49 7.85 -0.50
CA GLU A 166 -25.42 6.70 -0.55
C GLU A 166 -26.05 6.36 0.82
N TYR A 167 -26.69 7.34 1.46
CA TYR A 167 -27.83 7.09 2.34
C TYR A 167 -28.87 8.21 2.28
N GLY A 168 -29.17 8.69 1.07
CA GLY A 168 -30.32 9.55 0.88
C GLY A 168 -30.33 10.26 -0.45
N ASN A 169 -30.87 9.59 -1.48
CA ASN A 169 -31.84 10.13 -2.44
C ASN A 169 -31.63 9.50 -3.84
N ASN A 170 -32.50 8.55 -4.17
CA ASN A 170 -32.60 7.93 -5.49
C ASN A 170 -33.10 8.92 -6.56
N GLN A 171 -32.31 9.91 -7.01
CA GLN A 171 -32.73 10.77 -8.15
C GLN A 171 -31.62 11.34 -9.06
N ASN A 172 -30.37 10.85 -9.08
CA ASN A 172 -29.40 11.40 -10.06
C ASN A 172 -28.39 10.39 -10.64
N LEU A 173 -28.91 9.39 -11.36
CA LEU A 173 -28.11 8.59 -12.28
C LEU A 173 -27.93 9.36 -13.61
N SER A 174 -27.34 10.56 -13.60
CA SER A 174 -27.15 11.37 -14.81
C SER A 174 -25.80 12.09 -14.95
N LEU A 175 -24.79 11.75 -14.15
CA LEU A 175 -23.45 12.35 -14.28
C LEU A 175 -22.34 11.28 -14.38
N LEU A 176 -22.51 10.34 -15.30
CA LEU A 176 -21.35 9.74 -15.96
C LEU A 176 -20.98 10.67 -17.12
N PRO A 177 -19.74 11.20 -17.22
CA PRO A 177 -19.35 11.96 -18.39
C PRO A 177 -19.44 11.06 -19.61
N CYS A 178 -20.34 11.45 -20.51
CA CYS A 178 -20.66 10.79 -21.74
C CYS A 178 -19.40 10.36 -22.50
N ARG A 179 -19.34 9.06 -22.78
CA ARG A 179 -18.59 8.45 -23.85
C ARG A 179 -19.01 9.08 -25.19
N ALA A 180 -18.14 9.88 -25.77
CA ALA A 180 -18.06 10.13 -27.21
C ALA A 180 -16.56 9.99 -27.54
N ALA A 181 -16.05 8.91 -28.12
CA ALA A 181 -16.37 8.34 -29.42
C ALA A 181 -16.47 9.43 -30.48
N GLU A 182 -15.30 9.90 -30.92
CA GLU A 182 -14.96 10.21 -32.31
C GLU A 182 -13.43 10.20 -32.48
#